data_AF-A0A1F5Z4H9-F1
#
_entry.id   AF-A0A1F5Z4H9-F1
#
_cell.length_a   1.000
_cell.length_b   1.000
_cell.length_c   1.000
_cell.angle_alpha   90.00
_cell.angle_beta   90.00
_cell.angle_gamma   90.00
#
_symmetry.space_group_name_H-M   'P 1'
#
loop_
_entity.id
_entity.type
_entity.pdbx_description
1 polymer ?
#
loop_
_entity_poly.entity_id
_entity_poly.type
_entity_poly.pdbx_seq_one_letter_code
_entity_poly.pdbx_strand_id
1 'polypeptide(L)'
;MVVYVFGNADVKNDAGAIKVAKKLPGFNFRFIKPNEDIDFESKTPIILDVVEGINKITVFNNIDDIAVLKSSTVHDFDLGFQLKYLKKLGKIEGVTIVGIPASAKDRNHLRIKLILRKLVAQDMQGS
;
A
#
# COMPACT_ATOMS: atom_id res chain seq x y z
N MET A 1 -9.83 -2.02 -11.12
CA MET A 1 -8.51 -1.99 -10.44
C MET A 1 -8.72 -1.90 -8.95
N VAL A 2 -8.19 -2.87 -8.21
CA VAL A 2 -8.33 -2.96 -6.75
C VAL A 2 -7.09 -2.34 -6.11
N VAL A 3 -7.30 -1.49 -5.10
CA VAL A 3 -6.26 -0.90 -4.27
C VAL A 3 -6.24 -1.65 -2.94
N TYR A 4 -5.12 -2.28 -2.64
CA TYR A 4 -4.96 -3.08 -1.43
C TYR A 4 -4.49 -2.17 -0.31
N VAL A 5 -5.25 -2.11 0.77
CA VAL A 5 -4.96 -1.24 1.92
C VAL A 5 -4.43 -2.12 3.04
N PHE A 6 -3.15 -1.97 3.33
CA PHE A 6 -2.50 -2.54 4.48
C PHE A 6 -2.53 -1.50 5.61
N GLY A 7 -2.83 -1.99 6.80
CA GLY A 7 -2.94 -1.15 7.98
C GLY A 7 -3.59 -1.90 9.12
N ASN A 8 -3.02 -1.77 10.30
CA ASN A 8 -3.55 -2.35 11.51
C ASN A 8 -4.67 -1.48 12.09
N ALA A 9 -5.89 -2.02 12.13
CA ALA A 9 -7.04 -1.33 12.72
C ALA A 9 -6.90 -1.14 14.24
N ASP A 10 -6.09 -1.97 14.91
CA ASP A 10 -5.92 -1.97 16.37
C ASP A 10 -4.94 -0.88 16.86
N VAL A 11 -4.14 -0.30 15.95
CA VAL A 11 -3.20 0.78 16.29
C VAL A 11 -3.80 2.12 15.86
N LYS A 12 -4.04 3.02 16.83
CA LYS A 12 -4.61 4.36 16.59
C LYS A 12 -3.83 5.19 15.56
N ASN A 13 -2.52 4.95 15.44
CA ASN A 13 -1.67 5.58 14.42
C ASN A 13 -1.86 4.98 13.02
N ASP A 14 -2.23 3.71 12.92
CA ASP A 14 -2.26 2.94 11.67
C ASP A 14 -3.67 2.91 11.02
N ALA A 15 -4.71 3.27 11.80
CA ALA A 15 -6.04 3.60 11.28
C ALA A 15 -6.06 4.79 10.27
N GLY A 16 -4.91 5.42 10.00
CA GLY A 16 -4.73 6.46 9.00
C GLY A 16 -5.09 6.00 7.59
N ALA A 17 -4.55 4.85 7.14
CA ALA A 17 -4.83 4.32 5.80
C ALA A 17 -6.31 3.94 5.65
N ILE A 18 -6.91 3.33 6.68
CA ILE A 18 -8.32 2.96 6.69
C ILE A 18 -9.25 4.18 6.61
N LYS A 19 -8.95 5.24 7.38
CA LYS A 19 -9.72 6.49 7.34
C LYS A 19 -9.61 7.18 5.98
N VAL A 20 -8.43 7.15 5.37
CA VAL A 20 -8.20 7.71 4.04
C VAL A 20 -9.00 6.95 2.98
N ALA A 21 -8.89 5.61 2.97
CA ALA A 21 -9.63 4.75 2.05
C ALA A 21 -11.14 4.93 2.18
N LYS A 22 -11.70 4.98 3.40
CA LYS A 22 -13.13 5.25 3.63
C LYS A 22 -13.58 6.62 3.12
N LYS A 23 -12.68 7.61 3.07
CA LYS A 23 -12.97 8.96 2.56
C LYS A 23 -12.75 9.11 1.05
N LEU A 24 -12.34 8.06 0.35
CA LEU A 24 -12.04 8.07 -1.09
C LEU A 24 -13.09 7.27 -1.88
N PRO A 25 -14.33 7.76 -2.05
CA PRO A 25 -15.29 7.07 -2.90
C PRO A 25 -14.81 7.06 -4.36
N GLY A 26 -15.01 5.93 -5.04
CA GLY A 26 -14.65 5.73 -6.46
C GLY A 26 -13.48 4.78 -6.74
N PHE A 27 -12.90 4.16 -5.71
CA PHE A 27 -11.91 3.08 -5.86
C PHE A 27 -12.36 1.83 -5.11
N ASN A 28 -12.01 0.65 -5.63
CA ASN A 28 -12.23 -0.61 -4.92
C ASN A 28 -11.08 -0.82 -3.94
N PHE A 29 -11.31 -0.59 -2.65
CA PHE A 29 -10.32 -0.85 -1.62
C PHE A 29 -10.51 -2.24 -1.02
N ARG A 30 -9.44 -3.04 -0.98
CA ARG A 30 -9.39 -4.32 -0.28
C ARG A 30 -8.48 -4.21 0.93
N PHE A 31 -9.05 -4.29 2.12
CA PHE A 31 -8.28 -4.23 3.36
C PHE A 31 -7.65 -5.60 3.61
N ILE A 32 -6.32 -5.65 3.67
CA ILE A 32 -5.60 -6.88 3.98
C ILE A 32 -5.01 -6.74 5.38
N LYS A 33 -5.26 -7.75 6.22
CA LYS A 33 -4.63 -7.87 7.53
C LYS A 33 -3.25 -8.49 7.40
N PRO A 34 -2.29 -8.17 8.29
CA PRO A 34 -0.92 -8.71 8.24
C PRO A 34 -0.84 -10.24 8.14
N ASN A 35 -1.80 -10.94 8.76
CA ASN A 35 -1.83 -12.41 8.84
C ASN A 35 -2.79 -13.05 7.81
N GLU A 36 -3.30 -12.29 6.84
CA GLU A 36 -4.24 -12.80 5.84
C GLU A 36 -3.50 -13.16 4.56
N ASP A 37 -3.91 -14.27 3.92
CA ASP A 37 -3.34 -14.70 2.64
C ASP A 37 -3.58 -13.64 1.56
N ILE A 38 -2.48 -13.18 0.96
CA ILE A 38 -2.52 -12.16 -0.09
C ILE A 38 -2.72 -12.85 -1.44
N ASP A 39 -3.86 -12.57 -2.08
CA ASP A 39 -4.09 -12.92 -3.48
C ASP A 39 -4.43 -11.66 -4.28
N PHE A 40 -3.52 -11.30 -5.20
CA PHE A 40 -3.67 -10.13 -6.04
C PHE A 40 -4.39 -10.50 -7.34
N GLU A 41 -5.39 -9.70 -7.70
CA GLU A 41 -6.14 -9.84 -8.95
C GLU A 41 -5.35 -9.30 -10.15
N SER A 42 -4.36 -8.44 -9.90
CA SER A 42 -3.48 -7.87 -10.93
C SER A 42 -2.05 -8.34 -10.71
N LYS A 43 -1.27 -8.43 -11.81
CA LYS A 43 0.17 -8.67 -11.76
C LYS A 43 0.96 -7.47 -11.24
N THR A 44 0.36 -6.29 -11.20
CA THR A 44 0.94 -5.03 -10.72
C THR A 44 0.04 -4.39 -9.65
N PRO A 45 -0.18 -5.07 -8.51
CA PRO A 45 -1.07 -4.56 -7.48
C PRO A 45 -0.59 -3.21 -6.93
N ILE A 46 -1.57 -2.35 -6.60
CA ILE A 46 -1.32 -1.11 -5.86
C ILE A 46 -1.64 -1.35 -4.40
N ILE A 47 -0.66 -1.08 -3.56
CA ILE A 47 -0.72 -1.19 -2.12
C ILE A 47 -0.70 0.20 -1.50
N LEU A 48 -1.53 0.42 -0.50
CA LEU A 48 -1.55 1.60 0.34
C LEU A 48 -1.19 1.16 1.75
N ASP A 49 -0.10 1.68 2.31
CA ASP A 49 0.39 1.25 3.63
C ASP A 49 0.83 2.47 4.45
N VAL A 50 0.75 2.37 5.78
CA VAL A 50 1.26 3.40 6.69
C VAL A 50 2.71 3.09 7.00
N VAL A 51 3.59 4.03 6.69
CA VAL A 51 5.03 3.87 6.87
C VAL A 51 5.48 4.85 7.95
N GLU A 52 6.11 4.33 8.98
CA GLU A 52 6.82 5.12 9.97
C GLU A 52 8.23 5.48 9.46
N GLY A 53 8.73 6.67 9.83
CA GLY A 53 10.02 7.17 9.35
C GLY A 53 9.98 7.98 8.04
N ILE A 54 8.85 7.99 7.32
CA ILE A 54 8.63 8.95 6.23
C ILE A 54 7.84 10.17 6.72
N ASN A 55 8.22 11.36 6.22
CA ASN A 55 7.56 12.63 6.56
C ASN A 55 6.54 13.08 5.51
N LYS A 56 6.54 12.45 4.33
CA LYS A 56 5.68 12.79 3.18
C LYS A 56 5.22 11.52 2.47
N ILE A 57 4.08 11.61 1.79
CA ILE A 57 3.58 10.50 0.95
C ILE A 57 4.62 10.16 -0.11
N THR A 58 5.05 8.90 -0.12
CA THR A 58 6.13 8.42 -1.01
C THR A 58 5.62 7.20 -1.78
N VAL A 59 5.89 7.15 -3.08
CA VAL A 59 5.50 6.03 -3.94
C VAL A 59 6.73 5.19 -4.23
N PHE A 60 6.64 3.90 -3.94
CA PHE A 60 7.68 2.91 -4.14
C PHE A 60 7.23 1.95 -5.24
N ASN A 61 8.03 1.81 -6.29
CA ASN A 61 7.69 0.96 -7.44
C ASN A 61 8.45 -0.37 -7.42
N ASN A 62 9.30 -0.58 -6.41
CA ASN A 62 10.10 -1.79 -6.28
C ASN A 62 9.84 -2.49 -4.94
N ILE A 63 9.74 -3.81 -5.01
CA ILE A 63 9.62 -4.70 -3.86
C ILE A 63 10.84 -4.60 -2.93
N ASP A 64 12.01 -4.26 -3.46
CA ASP A 64 13.22 -4.12 -2.66
C ASP A 64 13.22 -2.83 -1.84
N ASP A 65 12.50 -1.79 -2.27
CA ASP A 65 12.35 -0.55 -1.51
C ASP A 65 11.50 -0.77 -0.24
N ILE A 66 10.71 -1.84 -0.21
CA ILE A 66 9.87 -2.25 0.94
C ILE A 66 10.74 -2.64 2.13
N ALA A 67 11.90 -3.24 1.88
CA ALA A 67 12.84 -3.63 2.94
C ALA A 67 13.38 -2.41 3.71
N VAL A 68 13.26 -1.20 3.13
CA VAL A 68 13.67 0.08 3.71
C VAL A 68 12.56 0.72 4.55
N LEU A 69 11.30 0.28 4.40
CA LEU A 69 10.13 0.77 5.17
C LEU A 69 10.11 0.31 6.64
N LYS A 70 11.22 -0.28 7.13
CA LYS A 70 11.35 -0.85 8.48
C LYS A 70 10.96 0.14 9.57
N SER A 71 9.79 -0.09 10.15
CA SER A 71 9.44 0.39 11.48
C SER A 71 9.29 -0.78 12.45
N SER A 72 10.37 -1.04 13.18
CA SER A 72 10.44 -1.52 14.58
C SER A 72 9.44 -2.57 15.11
N THR A 73 8.77 -3.38 14.30
CA THR A 73 8.03 -4.53 14.82
C THR A 73 8.29 -5.78 13.99
N VAL A 74 8.43 -6.90 14.71
CA VAL A 74 8.64 -8.25 14.17
C VAL A 74 7.46 -8.70 13.29
N HIS A 75 6.37 -7.92 13.24
CA HIS A 75 5.14 -8.21 12.49
C HIS A 75 5.16 -7.69 11.03
N ASP A 76 5.94 -6.65 10.70
CA ASP A 76 6.06 -6.12 9.32
C ASP A 76 6.98 -6.96 8.41
N PHE A 77 7.67 -7.94 8.99
CA PHE A 77 8.56 -8.85 8.27
C PHE A 77 7.80 -9.74 7.28
N ASP A 78 6.49 -9.92 7.47
CA ASP A 78 5.64 -10.79 6.65
C ASP A 78 5.32 -10.16 5.28
N LEU A 79 5.00 -8.85 5.21
CA LEU A 79 4.55 -8.22 3.96
C LEU A 79 5.63 -8.26 2.86
N GLY A 80 6.83 -7.79 3.18
CA GLY A 80 7.94 -7.78 2.22
C GLY A 80 8.32 -9.18 1.78
N PHE A 81 8.21 -10.17 2.68
CA PHE A 81 8.48 -11.56 2.38
C PHE A 81 7.39 -12.18 1.49
N GLN A 82 6.11 -11.98 1.83
CA GLN A 82 4.96 -12.42 1.04
C GLN A 82 5.00 -11.83 -0.38
N LEU A 83 5.29 -10.54 -0.52
CA LEU A 83 5.41 -9.89 -1.84
C LEU A 83 6.57 -10.48 -2.66
N LYS A 84 7.73 -10.69 -2.05
CA LYS A 84 8.86 -11.37 -2.72
C LYS A 84 8.51 -12.80 -3.11
N TYR A 85 7.78 -13.51 -2.25
CA TYR A 85 7.31 -14.88 -2.50
C TYR A 85 6.33 -14.92 -3.67
N LEU A 86 5.33 -14.05 -3.71
CA LEU A 86 4.36 -13.93 -4.81
C LEU A 86 5.03 -13.57 -6.14
N LYS A 87 6.04 -12.69 -6.12
CA LYS A 87 6.85 -12.38 -7.30
C LYS A 87 7.61 -13.60 -7.79
N LYS A 88 8.21 -14.37 -6.86
CA LYS A 88 8.94 -15.61 -7.19
C LYS A 88 8.02 -16.71 -7.74
N LEU A 89 6.76 -16.74 -7.31
CA LEU A 89 5.73 -17.63 -7.84
C LEU A 89 5.16 -17.16 -9.19
N GLY A 90 5.55 -15.99 -9.70
CA GLY A 90 5.02 -15.42 -10.95
C GLY A 90 3.58 -14.92 -10.84
N LYS A 91 3.03 -14.80 -9.62
CA LYS A 91 1.70 -14.24 -9.38
C LYS A 91 1.66 -12.72 -9.59
N ILE A 92 2.78 -12.04 -9.36
CA ILE A 92 2.96 -10.61 -9.62
C ILE A 92 4.25 -10.36 -10.39
N GLU A 93 4.23 -9.39 -11.30
CA GLU A 93 5.40 -8.92 -12.05
C GLU A 93 6.09 -7.74 -11.34
N GLY A 94 5.31 -6.92 -10.65
CA GLY A 94 5.78 -5.79 -9.86
C GLY A 94 4.74 -5.39 -8.82
N VAL A 95 5.06 -4.39 -8.00
CA VAL A 95 4.11 -3.83 -7.03
C VAL A 95 4.36 -2.33 -6.92
N THR A 96 3.29 -1.57 -6.75
CA THR A 96 3.40 -0.15 -6.44
C THR A 96 2.85 0.09 -5.04
N ILE A 97 3.68 0.59 -4.14
CA ILE A 97 3.31 0.90 -2.77
C ILE A 97 3.25 2.41 -2.58
N VAL A 98 2.13 2.88 -2.08
CA VAL A 98 1.92 4.26 -1.68
C VAL A 98 2.07 4.31 -0.17
N GLY A 99 3.26 4.69 0.30
CA GLY A 99 3.55 4.88 1.72
C GLY A 99 2.93 6.17 2.23
N ILE A 100 2.02 6.06 3.19
CA ILE A 100 1.43 7.18 3.91
C ILE A 100 2.26 7.40 5.18
N PRO A 101 2.71 8.63 5.47
CA PRO A 101 3.41 8.91 6.72
C PRO A 101 2.52 8.62 7.92
N ALA A 102 3.03 7.84 8.87
CA ALA A 102 2.37 7.59 10.16
C ALA A 102 2.14 8.90 10.94
N SER A 103 3.04 9.86 10.81
CA SER A 103 2.88 11.19 11.41
C SER A 103 1.68 11.94 10.82
N ALA A 104 0.83 12.50 11.68
CA ALA A 104 -0.39 13.21 11.29
C ALA A 104 -0.14 14.50 10.47
N LYS A 105 1.11 14.96 10.35
CA LYS A 105 1.47 16.21 9.65
C LYS A 105 1.11 16.21 8.16
N ASP A 106 1.16 15.06 7.48
CA ASP A 106 1.01 15.00 6.01
C ASP A 106 0.03 13.90 5.54
N ARG A 107 -1.06 13.69 6.29
CA ARG A 107 -2.19 12.83 5.88
C ARG A 107 -3.13 13.56 4.92
N ASN A 108 -2.60 14.16 3.87
CA ASN A 108 -3.41 14.92 2.92
C ASN A 108 -4.14 13.96 1.96
N HIS A 109 -5.42 13.73 2.25
CA HIS A 109 -6.27 12.77 1.54
C HIS A 109 -6.42 13.12 0.04
N LEU A 110 -6.39 14.41 -0.30
CA LEU A 110 -6.44 14.89 -1.68
C LEU A 110 -5.22 14.44 -2.49
N ARG A 111 -4.04 14.47 -1.87
CA ARG A 111 -2.79 14.08 -2.53
C ARG A 111 -2.75 12.59 -2.82
N ILE A 112 -3.21 11.78 -1.85
CA ILE A 112 -3.38 10.33 -2.02
C ILE A 112 -4.39 10.05 -3.14
N LYS A 113 -5.52 10.76 -3.16
CA LYS A 113 -6.51 10.65 -4.26
C LYS A 113 -5.89 10.90 -5.62
N LEU A 114 -5.09 11.96 -5.75
CA LEU A 114 -4.46 12.34 -7.01
C LEU A 114 -3.44 11.30 -7.47
N ILE A 115 -2.63 10.77 -6.54
CA ILE A 115 -1.66 9.71 -6.82
C ILE A 115 -2.39 8.46 -7.29
N LEU A 116 -3.41 8.01 -6.56
CA LEU A 116 -4.21 6.83 -6.93
C LEU A 116 -4.92 7.03 -8.27
N ARG A 117 -5.52 8.20 -8.53
CA ARG A 117 -6.12 8.51 -9.85
C ARG A 117 -5.10 8.42 -10.96
N LYS A 118 -3.89 8.95 -10.75
CA LYS A 118 -2.82 8.93 -11.74
C LYS A 118 -2.35 7.51 -12.02
N LEU A 119 -2.16 6.69 -10.98
CA LEU A 119 -1.73 5.31 -11.13
C LEU A 119 -2.80 4.45 -11.83
N VAL A 120 -4.07 4.58 -11.42
CA VAL A 120 -5.19 3.87 -12.09
C VAL A 120 -5.36 4.32 -13.53
N ALA A 121 -5.17 5.61 -13.84
CA ALA A 121 -5.24 6.12 -15.21
C ALA A 121 -4.06 5.66 -16.09
N GLN A 122 -2.86 5.52 -15.52
CA GLN A 122 -1.69 4.99 -16.24
C GLN A 122 -1.86 3.52 -16.60
N ASP A 123 -2.42 2.72 -15.69
CA ASP A 123 -2.70 1.29 -15.93
C ASP A 123 -3.80 1.11 -17.01
N MET A 124 -4.82 1.98 -17.03
CA MET A 124 -5.87 1.97 -18.05
C MET A 124 -5.43 2.42 -19.45
N GLN A 125 -4.36 3.19 -19.58
CA GLN A 125 -3.84 3.66 -20.89
C GLN A 125 -2.76 2.74 -21.48
N GLY A 126 -2.32 1.72 -20.73
CA GLY A 126 -1.26 0.79 -21.14
C GLY A 126 -1.75 -0.53 -21.74
N SER A 127 -3.06 -0.67 -22.01
CA SER A 127 -3.64 -1.90 -22.56
C SER A 127 -4.02 -1.80 -24.02
#